data_AF-A0A0F7KIV5-F1
#
_entry.id   AF-A0A0F7KIV5-F1
#
_cell.length_a   1.000
_cell.length_b   1.000
_cell.length_c   1.000
_cell.angle_alpha   90.00
_cell.angle_beta   90.00
_cell.angle_gamma   90.00
#
_symmetry.space_group_name_H-M   'P 1'
#
loop_
_entity.id
_entity.type
_entity.pdbx_description
1 polymer ?
#
loop_
_entity_poly.entity_id
_entity_poly.type
_entity_poly.pdbx_seq_one_letter_code
_entity_poly.pdbx_strand_id
1 'polypeptide(L)'
;MKANNTTDQKRKRELAQIHIAKIQLGLDDDTYRDILWNIAQVRSSRDLNQASRKRVLEHLTAKGWQKKKPARAQQGKSPTTAIGKAPLMSKIGALLTEMQLPWTYANGISQQMFKVERVDWCTPQQLHKLVAALTYKAQKQNA
;
A
#
# COMPACT_ATOMS: atom_id res chain seq x y z
N MET A 1 -5.94 -22.32 20.30
CA MET A 1 -4.78 -22.59 19.41
C MET A 1 -5.02 -22.07 18.00
N LYS A 2 -4.22 -21.11 17.49
CA LYS A 2 -4.32 -20.56 16.11
C LYS A 2 -2.96 -20.49 15.36
N ALA A 3 -1.92 -21.14 15.87
CA ALA A 3 -0.54 -20.98 15.37
C ALA A 3 -0.22 -21.79 14.09
N ASN A 4 -0.91 -22.90 13.84
CA ASN A 4 -0.50 -23.86 12.79
C ASN A 4 -0.87 -23.40 11.36
N ASN A 5 -1.98 -22.68 11.19
CA ASN A 5 -2.43 -22.22 9.87
C ASN A 5 -1.51 -21.13 9.29
N THR A 6 -1.04 -20.20 10.12
CA THR A 6 -0.15 -19.11 9.68
C THR A 6 1.19 -19.62 9.15
N THR A 7 1.75 -20.66 9.76
CA THR A 7 3.02 -21.28 9.34
C THR A 7 2.87 -22.05 8.03
N ASP A 8 1.77 -22.77 7.83
CA ASP A 8 1.47 -23.47 6.56
C ASP A 8 1.25 -22.49 5.41
N GLN A 9 0.48 -21.42 5.65
CA GLN A 9 0.27 -20.34 4.68
C GLN A 9 1.59 -19.65 4.31
N LYS A 10 2.47 -19.41 5.29
CA LYS A 10 3.81 -18.87 5.05
C LYS A 10 4.64 -19.81 4.18
N ARG A 11 4.64 -21.12 4.48
CA ARG A 11 5.33 -22.14 3.67
C ARG A 11 4.86 -22.14 2.22
N LYS A 12 3.55 -22.18 1.99
CA LYS A 12 2.96 -22.15 0.63
C LYS A 12 3.39 -20.89 -0.13
N ARG A 13 3.38 -19.73 0.52
CA ARG A 13 3.82 -18.45 -0.09
C ARG A 13 5.31 -18.44 -0.44
N GLU A 14 6.17 -19.01 0.40
CA GLU A 14 7.61 -19.10 0.16
C GLU A 14 7.91 -20.06 -1.01
N LEU A 15 7.26 -21.23 -1.04
CA LEU A 15 7.41 -22.17 -2.16
C LEU A 15 6.95 -21.54 -3.48
N ALA A 16 5.80 -20.86 -3.48
CA ALA A 16 5.33 -20.13 -4.67
C ALA A 16 6.34 -19.07 -5.14
N GLN A 17 6.97 -18.33 -4.21
CA GLN A 17 8.01 -17.35 -4.55
C GLN A 17 9.22 -18.00 -5.21
N ILE A 18 9.68 -19.16 -4.72
CA ILE A 18 10.81 -19.89 -5.31
C ILE A 18 10.46 -20.32 -6.74
N HIS A 19 9.25 -20.82 -6.99
CA HIS A 19 8.83 -21.21 -8.34
C HIS A 19 8.68 -20.00 -9.28
N ILE A 20 8.14 -18.87 -8.80
CA ILE A 20 8.07 -17.62 -9.57
C ILE A 20 9.48 -17.13 -9.91
N ALA A 21 10.41 -17.20 -8.96
CA ALA A 21 11.79 -16.79 -9.16
C ALA A 21 12.50 -17.65 -10.21
N LYS A 22 12.28 -18.97 -10.20
CA LYS A 22 12.76 -19.89 -11.25
C LYS A 22 12.33 -19.41 -12.64
N ILE A 23 11.03 -19.12 -12.81
CA ILE A 23 10.46 -18.68 -14.09
C ILE A 23 11.01 -17.31 -14.49
N GLN A 24 11.07 -16.35 -13.56
CA GLN A 24 11.53 -14.98 -13.85
C GLN A 24 13.02 -14.89 -14.18
N LEU A 25 13.83 -15.78 -13.60
CA LEU A 25 15.25 -15.88 -13.91
C LEU A 25 15.53 -16.78 -15.12
N GLY A 26 14.51 -17.40 -15.73
CA GLY A 26 14.68 -18.31 -16.86
C GLY A 26 15.52 -19.54 -16.53
N LEU A 27 15.47 -20.02 -15.28
CA LEU A 27 16.25 -21.18 -14.85
C LEU A 27 15.62 -22.48 -15.34
N ASP A 28 16.44 -23.31 -15.99
CA ASP A 28 16.06 -24.66 -16.38
C ASP A 28 15.90 -25.57 -15.14
N ASP A 29 15.17 -26.69 -15.28
CA ASP A 29 14.90 -27.61 -14.16
C ASP A 29 16.18 -28.21 -13.58
N ASP A 30 17.17 -28.55 -14.41
CA ASP A 30 18.44 -29.11 -13.93
C ASP A 30 19.25 -28.06 -13.18
N THR A 31 19.36 -26.85 -13.74
CA THR A 31 20.03 -25.72 -13.06
C THR A 31 19.35 -25.36 -11.73
N TYR A 32 18.02 -25.41 -11.70
CA TYR A 32 17.25 -25.17 -10.49
C TYR A 32 17.49 -26.25 -9.42
N ARG A 33 17.56 -27.53 -9.82
CA ARG A 33 17.90 -28.64 -8.92
C ARG A 33 19.30 -28.53 -8.36
N ASP A 34 20.27 -28.09 -9.17
CA ASP A 34 21.64 -27.85 -8.71
C ASP A 34 21.72 -26.71 -7.69
N ILE A 35 20.96 -25.64 -7.88
CA ILE A 35 20.85 -24.55 -6.89
C ILE A 35 20.27 -25.08 -5.56
N LEU A 36 19.22 -25.91 -5.62
CA LEU A 36 18.64 -26.52 -4.42
C LEU A 36 19.63 -27.46 -3.71
N TRP A 37 20.38 -28.24 -4.48
CA TRP A 37 21.39 -29.14 -3.95
C TRP A 37 22.54 -28.37 -3.30
N ASN A 38 23.05 -27.33 -3.94
CA ASN A 38 24.16 -26.52 -3.44
C ASN A 38 23.80 -25.79 -2.14
N ILE A 39 22.62 -25.20 -2.05
CA ILE A 39 22.23 -24.35 -0.91
C ILE A 39 21.63 -25.16 0.24
N ALA A 40 20.84 -26.17 -0.08
CA ALA A 40 19.98 -26.85 0.87
C ALA A 40 20.18 -28.37 0.91
N GLN A 41 21.04 -28.93 0.04
CA GLN A 41 21.31 -30.37 -0.08
C GLN A 41 20.03 -31.20 -0.28
N VAL A 42 19.02 -30.63 -0.94
CA VAL A 42 17.77 -31.32 -1.28
C VAL A 42 17.58 -31.35 -2.79
N ARG A 43 16.91 -32.40 -3.26
CA ARG A 43 16.58 -32.58 -4.68
C ARG A 43 15.22 -31.98 -5.07
N SER A 44 14.39 -31.63 -4.09
CA SER A 44 13.06 -31.07 -4.32
C SER A 44 12.78 -29.90 -3.41
N SER A 45 12.04 -28.90 -3.94
CA SER A 45 11.56 -27.77 -3.15
C SER A 45 10.58 -28.20 -2.05
N ARG A 46 9.95 -29.37 -2.20
CA ARG A 46 9.04 -29.94 -1.19
C ARG A 46 9.75 -30.27 0.11
N ASP A 47 11.03 -30.65 0.06
CA ASP A 47 11.81 -31.07 1.23
C ASP A 47 12.51 -29.89 1.93
N LEU A 48 12.23 -28.66 1.50
CA LEU A 48 12.84 -27.48 2.09
C LEU A 48 12.26 -27.13 3.47
N ASN A 49 13.15 -27.13 4.47
CA ASN A 49 12.95 -26.54 5.78
C ASN A 49 12.79 -25.00 5.70
N GLN A 50 12.23 -24.39 6.74
CA GLN A 50 12.01 -22.93 6.77
C GLN A 50 13.31 -22.15 6.59
N ALA A 51 14.41 -22.60 7.23
CA ALA A 51 15.71 -21.95 7.10
C ALA A 51 16.28 -22.07 5.68
N SER A 52 16.17 -23.25 5.05
CA SER A 52 16.66 -23.45 3.69
C SER A 52 15.84 -22.71 2.64
N ARG A 53 14.51 -22.60 2.79
CA ARG A 53 13.67 -21.74 1.93
C ARG A 53 14.15 -20.29 1.93
N LYS A 54 14.48 -19.74 3.11
CA LYS A 54 14.99 -18.37 3.23
C LYS A 54 16.32 -18.19 2.50
N ARG A 55 17.27 -19.12 2.69
CA ARG A 55 18.57 -19.09 2.01
C ARG A 55 18.45 -19.17 0.49
N VAL A 56 17.56 -20.04 -0.01
CA VAL A 56 17.29 -20.15 -1.46
C VAL A 56 16.71 -18.84 -2.00
N LEU A 57 15.73 -18.24 -1.32
CA LEU A 57 15.17 -16.95 -1.71
C LEU A 57 16.20 -15.80 -1.69
N GLU A 58 17.09 -15.79 -0.70
CA GLU A 58 18.20 -14.82 -0.62
C GLU A 58 19.18 -14.99 -1.79
N HIS A 59 19.55 -16.23 -2.12
CA HIS A 59 20.40 -16.52 -3.28
C HIS A 59 19.75 -16.11 -4.61
N LEU A 60 18.46 -16.42 -4.79
CA LEU A 60 17.72 -16.01 -5.99
C LEU A 60 17.62 -14.49 -6.08
N THR A 61 17.45 -13.80 -4.94
CA THR A 61 17.46 -12.34 -4.88
C THR A 61 18.81 -11.77 -5.28
N ALA A 62 19.91 -12.35 -4.81
CA ALA A 62 21.26 -11.97 -5.21
C ALA A 62 21.53 -12.18 -6.70
N LYS A 63 20.91 -13.20 -7.32
CA LYS A 63 20.93 -13.45 -8.77
C LYS A 63 20.05 -12.49 -9.59
N GLY A 64 19.39 -11.52 -8.95
CA GLY A 64 18.58 -10.50 -9.64
C GLY A 64 17.08 -10.72 -9.56
N TRP A 65 16.60 -11.74 -8.83
CA TRP A 65 15.16 -11.89 -8.59
C TRP A 65 14.67 -10.80 -7.63
N GLN A 66 13.76 -9.95 -8.10
CA GLN A 66 13.12 -8.96 -7.24
C GLN A 66 11.77 -9.47 -6.77
N LYS A 67 11.63 -9.66 -5.45
CA LYS A 67 10.33 -9.97 -4.85
C LYS A 67 9.33 -8.87 -5.18
N LYS A 68 8.33 -9.18 -6.02
CA LYS A 68 7.19 -8.27 -6.26
C LYS A 68 6.54 -7.94 -4.92
N LYS A 69 6.67 -6.68 -4.49
CA LYS A 69 5.91 -6.16 -3.35
C LYS A 69 4.43 -6.26 -3.73
N PRO A 70 3.54 -6.71 -2.85
CA PRO A 70 2.11 -6.73 -3.16
C PRO A 70 1.70 -5.32 -3.59
N ALA A 71 0.81 -5.19 -4.58
CA ALA A 71 0.39 -3.88 -5.11
C ALA A 71 -0.07 -2.92 -4.00
N ARG A 72 -0.64 -3.46 -2.90
CA ARG A 72 -1.01 -2.71 -1.70
C ARG A 72 0.16 -2.12 -0.90
N ALA A 73 1.37 -2.65 -1.03
CA ALA A 73 2.59 -2.08 -0.45
C ALA A 73 3.29 -1.07 -1.38
N GLN A 74 2.93 -1.03 -2.67
CA GLN A 74 3.32 0.05 -3.58
C GLN A 74 2.34 1.23 -3.48
N GLN A 75 1.09 0.97 -3.11
CA GLN A 75 0.08 1.97 -2.76
C GLN A 75 0.16 2.34 -1.27
N GLY A 76 1.14 3.13 -0.83
CA GLY A 76 1.05 3.70 0.52
C GLY A 76 2.33 4.05 1.27
N LYS A 77 3.32 4.65 0.62
CA LYS A 77 4.11 5.70 1.27
C LYS A 77 4.11 6.91 0.34
N SER A 78 2.92 7.50 0.17
CA SER A 78 2.89 8.92 -0.15
C SER A 78 3.56 9.64 1.02
N PRO A 79 4.43 10.63 0.82
CA PRO A 79 4.93 11.49 1.88
C PRO A 79 3.78 12.37 2.37
N THR A 80 2.84 11.76 3.07
CA THR A 80 1.77 12.44 3.78
C THR A 80 1.92 11.97 5.21
N THR A 81 2.90 12.56 5.91
CA THR A 81 2.76 12.86 7.33
C THR A 81 1.31 13.21 7.58
N ALA A 82 0.64 12.48 8.48
CA ALA A 82 -0.77 12.66 8.78
C ALA A 82 -1.07 14.14 8.96
N ILE A 83 -1.60 14.79 7.91
CA ILE A 83 -1.96 16.19 7.96
C ILE A 83 -3.15 16.22 8.92
N GLY A 84 -2.91 16.78 10.11
CA GLY A 84 -3.95 16.91 11.13
C GLY A 84 -5.13 17.73 10.59
N LYS A 85 -6.27 17.70 11.29
CA LYS A 85 -7.45 18.46 10.87
C LYS A 85 -7.17 19.98 10.78
N ALA A 86 -6.33 20.50 11.67
CA ALA A 86 -6.04 21.94 11.80
C ALA A 86 -5.59 22.62 10.49
N PRO A 87 -4.49 22.20 9.81
CA PRO A 87 -4.07 22.82 8.55
C PRO A 87 -5.12 22.74 7.43
N LEU A 88 -5.95 21.70 7.39
CA LEU A 88 -7.05 21.59 6.43
C LEU A 88 -8.17 22.56 6.74
N MET A 89 -8.52 22.73 8.02
CA MET A 89 -9.51 23.72 8.45
C MET A 89 -9.05 25.14 8.17
N SER A 90 -7.76 25.47 8.42
CA SER A 90 -7.19 26.77 8.06
C SER A 90 -7.30 27.04 6.55
N LYS A 91 -7.01 26.03 5.72
CA LYS A 91 -7.12 26.16 4.26
C LYS A 91 -8.57 26.32 3.80
N ILE A 92 -9.52 25.61 4.40
CA ILE A 92 -10.95 25.79 4.13
C ILE A 92 -11.38 27.21 4.49
N GLY A 93 -10.97 27.72 5.66
CA GLY A 93 -11.26 29.09 6.07
C GLY A 93 -10.74 30.14 5.08
N ALA A 94 -9.49 29.98 4.62
CA ALA A 94 -8.91 30.88 3.62
C ALA A 94 -9.68 30.87 2.29
N LEU A 95 -10.04 29.69 1.77
CA LEU A 95 -10.84 29.56 0.54
C LEU A 95 -12.23 30.18 0.68
N LEU A 96 -12.86 30.02 1.84
CA LEU A 96 -14.15 30.63 2.14
C LEU A 96 -14.04 32.17 2.17
N THR A 97 -12.99 32.71 2.79
CA THR A 97 -12.73 34.16 2.80
C THR A 97 -12.48 34.70 1.39
N GLU A 98 -11.71 33.99 0.56
CA GLU A 98 -11.46 34.36 -0.84
C GLU A 98 -12.77 34.44 -1.64
N MET A 99 -13.67 33.46 -1.46
CA MET A 99 -14.98 33.44 -2.11
C MET A 99 -16.05 34.32 -1.43
N GLN A 100 -15.71 35.03 -0.34
CA GLN A 100 -16.66 35.79 0.49
C GLN A 100 -17.85 34.93 0.98
N LEU A 101 -17.60 33.65 1.29
CA LEU A 101 -18.61 32.70 1.75
C LEU A 101 -18.49 32.42 3.25
N PRO A 102 -19.61 32.28 3.97
CA PRO A 102 -19.59 31.93 5.39
C PRO A 102 -19.26 30.45 5.61
N TRP A 103 -18.82 30.10 6.83
CA TRP A 103 -18.60 28.72 7.27
C TRP A 103 -19.84 27.82 7.17
N THR A 104 -21.05 28.39 7.22
CA THR A 104 -22.31 27.66 6.97
C THR A 104 -22.35 27.03 5.58
N TYR A 105 -21.70 27.64 4.59
CA TYR A 105 -21.59 27.08 3.25
C TYR A 105 -20.77 25.79 3.24
N ALA A 106 -19.64 25.77 3.96
CA ALA A 106 -18.82 24.57 4.08
C ALA A 106 -19.52 23.46 4.88
N ASN A 107 -20.32 23.82 5.91
CA ASN A 107 -21.19 22.86 6.60
C ASN A 107 -22.23 22.24 5.64
N GLY A 108 -22.83 23.04 4.75
CA GLY A 108 -23.74 22.54 3.71
C GLY A 108 -23.07 21.54 2.76
N ILE A 109 -21.84 21.82 2.32
CA ILE A 109 -21.06 20.90 1.48
C ILE A 109 -20.71 19.61 2.24
N SER A 110 -20.30 19.74 3.50
CA SER A 110 -20.04 18.60 4.38
C SER A 110 -21.27 17.71 4.53
N GLN A 111 -22.44 18.31 4.72
CA GLN A 111 -23.71 17.61 4.82
C GLN A 111 -24.09 16.91 3.51
N GLN A 112 -23.88 17.56 2.36
CA GLN A 112 -24.19 16.99 1.06
C GLN A 112 -23.26 15.82 0.70
N MET A 113 -21.95 15.97 0.90
CA MET A 113 -20.94 14.99 0.49
C MET A 113 -20.76 13.84 1.48
N PHE A 114 -20.83 14.12 2.79
CA PHE A 114 -20.44 13.18 3.84
C PHE A 114 -21.54 12.90 4.85
N LYS A 115 -22.70 13.58 4.77
CA LYS A 115 -23.79 13.50 5.76
C LYS A 115 -23.33 13.89 7.17
N VAL A 116 -22.38 14.83 7.24
CA VAL A 116 -21.86 15.38 8.51
C VAL A 116 -22.23 16.85 8.59
N GLU A 117 -22.95 17.23 9.65
CA GLU A 117 -23.55 18.56 9.79
C GLU A 117 -22.51 19.68 9.97
N ARG A 118 -21.37 19.36 10.59
CA ARG A 118 -20.30 20.32 10.88
C ARG A 118 -18.97 19.87 10.31
N VAL A 119 -18.27 20.80 9.65
CA VAL A 119 -16.93 20.55 9.10
C VAL A 119 -15.93 20.12 10.18
N ASP A 120 -16.07 20.61 11.41
CA ASP A 120 -15.24 20.21 12.56
C ASP A 120 -15.27 18.70 12.85
N TRP A 121 -16.41 18.05 12.57
CA TRP A 121 -16.61 16.63 12.82
C TRP A 121 -16.08 15.74 11.69
N CYS A 122 -15.72 16.32 10.55
CA CYS A 122 -15.16 15.56 9.43
C CYS A 122 -13.84 14.89 9.79
N THR A 123 -13.58 13.73 9.18
CA THR A 123 -12.27 13.07 9.22
C THR A 123 -11.26 13.84 8.36
N PRO A 124 -9.94 13.73 8.61
CA PRO A 124 -8.92 14.38 7.78
C PRO A 124 -9.08 14.09 6.27
N GLN A 125 -9.48 12.87 5.93
CA GLN A 125 -9.73 12.44 4.56
C GLN A 125 -10.94 13.15 3.94
N GLN A 126 -12.01 13.36 4.72
CA GLN A 126 -13.18 14.12 4.29
C GLN A 126 -12.84 15.60 4.09
N LEU A 127 -12.07 16.20 5.01
CA LEU A 127 -11.60 17.58 4.90
C LEU A 127 -10.74 17.79 3.63
N HIS A 128 -9.85 16.85 3.30
CA HIS A 128 -9.09 16.89 2.05
C HIS A 128 -9.98 16.92 0.81
N LYS A 129 -11.03 16.10 0.77
CA LYS A 129 -12.01 16.09 -0.33
C LYS A 129 -12.81 17.39 -0.39
N LEU A 130 -13.15 17.96 0.76
CA LEU A 130 -13.84 19.25 0.85
C LEU A 130 -12.98 20.40 0.33
N VAL A 131 -11.68 20.44 0.69
CA VAL A 131 -10.70 21.39 0.14
C VAL A 131 -10.65 21.29 -1.38
N ALA A 132 -10.60 20.07 -1.94
CA ALA A 132 -10.56 19.87 -3.39
C ALA A 132 -11.83 20.41 -4.08
N ALA A 133 -13.01 20.14 -3.51
CA ALA A 133 -14.28 20.65 -4.03
C ALA A 133 -14.37 22.18 -4.00
N LEU A 134 -13.93 22.81 -2.91
CA LEU A 134 -13.88 24.27 -2.79
C LEU A 134 -12.87 24.89 -3.77
N THR A 135 -11.69 24.28 -3.93
CA THR A 135 -10.67 24.77 -4.86
C THR A 135 -11.17 24.74 -6.31
N TYR A 136 -11.85 23.67 -6.72
CA TYR A 136 -12.43 23.58 -8.07
C TYR A 136 -13.51 24.65 -8.30
N LYS A 137 -14.35 24.91 -7.29
CA LYS A 137 -15.37 25.97 -7.35
C LYS A 137 -14.73 27.35 -7.46
N ALA A 138 -13.69 27.64 -6.66
CA ALA A 138 -12.96 28.90 -6.70
C ALA A 138 -12.31 29.12 -8.08
N GLN A 139 -11.68 28.08 -8.65
CA GLN A 139 -11.14 28.13 -10.00
C GLN A 139 -12.20 28.43 -11.06
N LYS A 140 -13.40 27.84 -10.95
CA LYS A 140 -14.51 28.10 -11.87
C LYS A 140 -15.10 29.51 -11.73
N GLN A 141 -14.99 30.14 -10.55
CA GLN A 141 -15.47 31.52 -10.35
C GLN A 141 -14.49 32.57 -10.87
N ASN A 142 -13.20 32.26 -10.93
CA ASN A 142 -12.15 33.14 -11.46
C ASN A 142 -11.87 32.96 -12.96
N ALA A 143 -12.57 32.04 -13.64
CA ALA A 143 -12.45 31.76 -15.08
C ALA A 143 -13.70 32.27 -15.82
#